data_AF-A0A537EM37-F1
#
_entry.id   AF-A0A537EM37-F1
#
_cell.length_a   1.000
_cell.length_b   1.000
_cell.length_c   1.000
_cell.angle_alpha   90.00
_cell.angle_beta   90.00
_cell.angle_gamma   90.00
#
_symmetry.space_group_name_H-M   'P 1'
#
loop_
_entity.id
_entity.type
_entity.pdbx_description
1 polymer ?
#
loop_
_entity_poly.entity_id
_entity_poly.type
_entity_poly.pdbx_seq_one_letter_code
_entity_poly.pdbx_strand_id
1 'polypeptide(L)'
;MATPESENTDIIPTPSSIVRAPSEITTVNSGLAKTVIPSKDSLAKVTYYKLDLDTILDGLIPDPLPVSIGKDNAIHHLNIIIFGKPNTGKTTLSESIAQALARRYGQENVKALRSTRDLPALFENMDKLFKRFRKPPKAVLLFADDMTKALKKLSGTVVVKDSNGQLQKMRKIDYWLDKWYDIRGELFKRGMRQGLVIMVAALHRFYGGDIDLRADADLLLVRSTGTPGTFDANKVERMLGPVVYYAMRQHEVDALRDRKELAWTAYVAKTGSGVFRVPRPPVTKKWLMRNVGSSESSEETAVELVEPNKKSELSEASKKSAVEGELTIQPRPHRGRWGRRFIIATAVLVILYLAWEYIWPLLR
;
A
#
# COMPACT_ATOMS: atom_id res chain seq x y z
N MET A 1 3.62 -52.02 50.34
CA MET A 1 2.90 -51.35 51.43
C MET A 1 2.65 -49.93 50.99
N ALA A 2 1.40 -49.63 50.66
CA ALA A 2 0.93 -48.31 50.25
C ALA A 2 0.23 -47.66 51.44
N THR A 3 0.48 -46.36 51.64
CA THR A 3 -0.31 -45.47 52.49
C THR A 3 -0.39 -44.09 51.84
N PRO A 4 -1.46 -43.32 52.11
CA PRO A 4 -2.22 -42.65 51.07
C PRO A 4 -2.08 -41.12 51.04
N GLU A 5 -2.69 -40.57 49.99
CA GLU A 5 -2.92 -39.18 49.66
C GLU A 5 -3.53 -38.35 50.80
N SER A 6 -3.14 -37.07 50.86
CA SER A 6 -3.93 -36.02 51.51
C SER A 6 -4.13 -34.87 50.53
N GLU A 7 -5.39 -34.58 50.25
CA GLU A 7 -5.89 -33.51 49.41
C GLU A 7 -5.60 -32.15 50.06
N ASN A 8 -4.88 -31.26 49.36
CA ASN A 8 -4.85 -29.84 49.66
C ASN A 8 -5.76 -29.12 48.67
N THR A 9 -6.91 -28.67 49.15
CA THR A 9 -7.82 -27.77 48.44
C THR A 9 -7.38 -26.33 48.70
N ASP A 10 -6.73 -25.71 47.72
CA ASP A 10 -6.43 -24.29 47.75
C ASP A 10 -7.68 -23.46 47.45
N ILE A 11 -8.13 -22.74 48.46
CA ILE A 11 -9.22 -21.76 48.41
C ILE A 11 -8.73 -20.53 47.64
N ILE A 12 -9.35 -20.23 46.50
CA ILE A 12 -9.10 -19.01 45.72
C ILE A 12 -9.88 -17.84 46.36
N PRO A 13 -9.23 -16.76 46.84
CA PRO A 13 -9.95 -15.56 47.22
C PRO A 13 -10.26 -14.70 45.98
N THR A 14 -11.50 -14.20 45.91
CA THR A 14 -11.95 -13.23 44.91
C THR A 14 -11.26 -11.88 45.08
N PRO A 15 -10.87 -11.17 44.00
CA PRO A 15 -10.29 -9.84 44.13
C PRO A 15 -11.41 -8.82 44.35
N SER A 16 -11.59 -8.40 45.59
CA SER A 16 -12.31 -7.17 45.94
C SER A 16 -11.29 -6.12 46.40
N SER A 17 -10.94 -5.19 45.52
CA SER A 17 -10.71 -3.78 45.89
C SER A 17 -10.47 -2.93 44.65
N ILE A 18 -11.30 -1.91 44.50
CA ILE A 18 -11.06 -0.78 43.62
C ILE A 18 -9.91 0.03 44.25
N VAL A 19 -8.73 -0.01 43.64
CA VAL A 19 -7.60 0.84 44.06
C VAL A 19 -7.85 2.25 43.54
N ARG A 20 -8.26 3.15 44.43
CA ARG A 20 -8.21 4.60 44.22
C ARG A 20 -6.75 5.03 44.05
N ALA A 21 -6.49 5.91 43.08
CA ALA A 21 -5.18 6.52 42.89
C ALA A 21 -4.77 7.33 44.15
N PRO A 22 -3.53 7.18 44.65
CA PRO A 22 -3.05 8.01 45.75
C PRO A 22 -2.85 9.45 45.26
N SER A 23 -3.45 10.38 45.98
CA SER A 23 -3.26 11.82 45.83
C SER A 23 -2.15 12.24 46.77
N GLU A 24 -0.90 12.04 46.36
CA GLU A 24 0.30 12.76 46.87
C GLU A 24 1.57 12.14 46.28
N ILE A 25 2.36 12.95 45.56
CA ILE A 25 3.64 12.54 44.97
C ILE A 25 4.72 12.82 46.01
N THR A 26 5.17 11.77 46.70
CA THR A 26 6.42 11.80 47.46
C THR A 26 7.57 11.39 46.53
N THR A 27 8.49 12.31 46.27
CA THR A 27 9.68 12.07 45.44
C THR A 27 10.66 11.14 46.17
N VAL A 28 10.75 9.89 45.72
CA VAL A 28 11.82 8.95 46.09
C VAL A 28 12.83 8.90 44.96
N ASN A 29 14.03 9.43 45.20
CA ASN A 29 15.17 9.37 44.29
C ASN A 29 15.75 7.94 44.27
N SER A 30 15.42 7.16 43.24
CA SER A 30 16.12 5.91 42.92
C SER A 30 17.04 6.11 41.70
N GLY A 31 18.35 6.09 41.95
CA GLY A 31 19.41 6.46 41.01
C GLY A 31 19.73 5.44 39.90
N LEU A 32 18.73 4.76 39.30
CA LEU A 32 18.99 3.71 38.30
C LEU A 32 18.02 3.68 37.10
N ALA A 33 17.33 4.79 36.83
CA ALA A 33 16.67 5.02 35.55
C ALA A 33 16.96 6.45 35.08
N LYS A 34 18.06 6.65 34.34
CA LYS A 34 18.18 7.85 33.49
C LYS A 34 17.15 7.71 32.37
N THR A 35 15.93 8.19 32.60
CA THR A 35 15.00 8.57 31.55
C THR A 35 15.61 9.75 30.80
N VAL A 36 16.47 9.44 29.82
CA VAL A 36 16.92 10.43 28.84
C VAL A 36 15.74 10.68 27.88
N ILE A 37 14.74 11.42 28.36
CA ILE A 37 13.88 12.18 27.45
C ILE A 37 14.78 13.33 27.00
N PRO A 38 15.17 13.39 25.71
CA PRO A 38 16.00 14.48 25.22
C PRO A 38 15.33 15.82 25.55
N SER A 39 16.10 16.75 26.12
CA SER A 39 15.62 18.09 26.44
C SER A 39 15.05 18.74 25.19
N LYS A 40 14.06 19.62 25.36
CA LYS A 40 13.42 20.36 24.26
C LYS A 40 14.45 21.07 23.36
N ASP A 41 15.60 21.46 23.92
CA ASP A 41 16.72 22.09 23.24
C ASP A 41 17.59 21.11 22.43
N SER A 42 17.68 19.84 22.81
CA SER A 42 18.37 18.81 22.02
C SER A 42 17.56 18.35 20.80
N LEU A 43 16.23 18.49 20.84
CA LEU A 43 15.35 18.32 19.67
C LEU A 43 15.45 19.48 18.68
N ALA A 44 15.80 20.68 19.15
CA ALA A 44 15.88 21.90 18.33
C ALA A 44 17.10 21.96 17.40
N LYS A 45 18.13 21.11 17.61
CA LYS A 45 19.36 21.07 16.80
C LYS A 45 19.40 19.99 15.73
N VAL A 46 18.34 19.21 15.56
CA VAL A 46 18.21 18.33 14.40
C VAL A 46 17.56 19.13 13.30
N THR A 47 18.37 19.55 12.33
CA THR A 47 17.92 20.22 11.12
C THR A 47 16.93 19.30 10.41
N TYR A 48 15.64 19.53 10.63
CA TYR A 48 14.56 18.87 9.91
C TYR A 48 14.64 19.35 8.46
N TYR A 49 15.41 18.67 7.62
CA TYR A 49 15.20 18.82 6.19
C TYR A 49 13.83 18.20 5.92
N LYS A 50 12.81 19.06 5.80
CA LYS A 50 11.55 18.74 5.15
C LYS A 50 11.86 18.48 3.68
N LEU A 51 12.55 17.39 3.40
CA LEU A 51 12.71 16.88 2.06
C LEU A 51 11.32 16.51 1.55
N ASP A 52 11.06 16.68 0.27
CA ASP A 52 9.88 16.12 -0.36
C ASP A 52 10.17 14.70 -0.87
N LEU A 53 9.12 14.01 -1.31
CA LEU A 53 9.27 12.66 -1.86
C LEU A 53 10.19 12.66 -3.09
N ASP A 54 10.13 13.72 -3.90
CA ASP A 54 10.87 13.82 -5.15
C ASP A 54 12.38 13.90 -4.85
N THR A 55 12.81 14.70 -3.86
CA THR A 55 14.20 14.80 -3.42
C THR A 55 14.73 13.47 -2.87
N ILE A 56 13.92 12.72 -2.11
CA ILE A 56 14.31 11.40 -1.61
C ILE A 56 14.51 10.43 -2.78
N LEU A 57 13.59 10.43 -3.75
CA LEU A 57 13.68 9.58 -4.93
C LEU A 57 14.86 9.97 -5.83
N ASP A 58 15.18 11.24 -5.96
CA ASP A 58 16.32 11.73 -6.73
C ASP A 58 17.67 11.28 -6.14
N GLY A 59 17.76 11.14 -4.81
CA GLY A 59 18.91 10.55 -4.15
C GLY A 59 19.07 9.03 -4.37
N LEU A 60 18.03 8.35 -4.86
CA LEU A 60 18.00 6.88 -5.03
C LEU A 60 17.97 6.44 -6.51
N ILE A 61 17.42 7.27 -7.38
CA ILE A 61 17.21 6.98 -8.80
C ILE A 61 18.27 7.74 -9.62
N PRO A 62 19.16 7.03 -10.33
CA PRO A 62 20.17 7.68 -11.17
C PRO A 62 19.52 8.50 -12.28
N ASP A 63 20.09 9.68 -12.54
CA ASP A 63 19.76 10.53 -13.67
C ASP A 63 21.02 10.86 -14.48
N PRO A 64 21.13 10.44 -15.75
CA PRO A 64 20.18 9.62 -16.51
C PRO A 64 20.14 8.15 -16.02
N LEU A 65 19.05 7.44 -16.36
CA LEU A 65 18.97 5.99 -16.12
C LEU A 65 20.07 5.25 -16.92
N PRO A 66 20.60 4.13 -16.40
CA PRO A 66 21.57 3.31 -17.11
C PRO A 66 21.05 2.89 -18.49
N VAL A 67 21.93 2.96 -19.48
CA VAL A 67 21.64 2.56 -20.86
C VAL A 67 22.29 1.21 -21.12
N SER A 68 21.53 0.30 -21.75
CA SER A 68 22.02 -1.02 -22.12
C SER A 68 23.01 -0.91 -23.29
N ILE A 69 24.19 -1.51 -23.13
CA ILE A 69 25.18 -1.66 -24.19
C ILE A 69 25.15 -3.13 -24.65
N GLY A 70 24.28 -3.42 -25.62
CA GLY A 70 24.19 -4.74 -26.26
C GLY A 70 23.14 -5.68 -25.66
N LYS A 71 23.59 -6.72 -24.95
CA LYS A 71 22.74 -7.79 -24.37
C LYS A 71 22.67 -7.76 -22.83
N ASP A 72 23.21 -6.73 -22.21
CA ASP A 72 23.18 -6.54 -20.76
C ASP A 72 21.79 -6.19 -20.23
N ASN A 73 21.61 -6.36 -18.91
CA ASN A 73 20.40 -5.99 -18.20
C ASN A 73 20.64 -4.69 -17.41
N ALA A 74 20.47 -3.55 -18.07
CA ALA A 74 20.67 -2.22 -17.52
C ALA A 74 19.41 -1.68 -16.78
N ILE A 75 18.57 -2.57 -16.25
CA ILE A 75 17.43 -2.16 -15.42
C ILE A 75 17.95 -1.81 -14.01
N HIS A 76 17.73 -0.55 -13.59
CA HIS A 76 17.94 -0.11 -12.22
C HIS A 76 16.82 -0.63 -11.32
N HIS A 77 17.16 -1.22 -10.19
CA HIS A 77 16.20 -1.82 -9.25
C HIS A 77 16.25 -1.07 -7.92
N LEU A 78 15.07 -0.71 -7.41
CA LEU A 78 14.89 -0.17 -6.06
C LEU A 78 13.86 -0.98 -5.30
N ASN A 79 14.23 -1.43 -4.10
CA ASN A 79 13.34 -2.12 -3.18
C ASN A 79 12.91 -1.18 -2.05
N ILE A 80 11.62 -0.88 -1.98
CA ILE A 80 11.02 0.04 -1.00
C ILE A 80 10.09 -0.74 -0.08
N ILE A 81 10.28 -0.59 1.23
CA ILE A 81 9.32 -1.08 2.22
C ILE A 81 8.49 0.07 2.73
N ILE A 82 7.16 -0.11 2.78
CA ILE A 82 6.26 0.78 3.50
C ILE A 82 5.72 0.06 4.73
N PHE A 83 6.14 0.49 5.91
CA PHE A 83 5.67 -0.04 7.18
C PHE A 83 4.61 0.87 7.82
N GLY A 84 3.53 0.26 8.30
CA GLY A 84 2.52 0.97 9.07
C GLY A 84 1.31 0.12 9.44
N LYS A 85 0.60 0.51 10.51
CA LYS A 85 -0.71 -0.06 10.86
C LYS A 85 -1.70 -0.03 9.68
N PRO A 86 -2.78 -0.83 9.72
CA PRO A 86 -3.89 -0.67 8.79
C PRO A 86 -4.39 0.78 8.76
N ASN A 87 -4.85 1.24 7.59
CA ASN A 87 -5.46 2.57 7.39
C ASN A 87 -4.53 3.78 7.63
N THR A 88 -3.20 3.60 7.59
CA THR A 88 -2.22 4.71 7.71
C THR A 88 -1.77 5.30 6.36
N GLY A 89 -2.48 5.01 5.27
CA GLY A 89 -2.19 5.61 3.96
C GLY A 89 -1.01 4.99 3.19
N LYS A 90 -0.67 3.71 3.43
CA LYS A 90 0.41 3.01 2.68
C LYS A 90 0.14 2.96 1.16
N THR A 91 -1.09 2.63 0.79
CA THR A 91 -1.54 2.64 -0.62
C THR A 91 -1.38 4.03 -1.23
N THR A 92 -1.83 5.05 -0.52
CA THR A 92 -1.74 6.46 -0.94
C THR A 92 -0.29 6.93 -1.11
N LEU A 93 0.61 6.46 -0.24
CA LEU A 93 2.05 6.69 -0.38
C LEU A 93 2.60 6.04 -1.65
N SER A 94 2.24 4.79 -1.92
CA SER A 94 2.65 4.11 -3.16
C SER A 94 2.11 4.79 -4.42
N GLU A 95 0.86 5.28 -4.39
CA GLU A 95 0.30 6.12 -5.46
C GLU A 95 1.10 7.40 -5.68
N SER A 96 1.56 8.03 -4.59
CA SER A 96 2.38 9.25 -4.66
C SER A 96 3.74 8.98 -5.32
N ILE A 97 4.35 7.81 -5.04
CA ILE A 97 5.57 7.36 -5.73
C ILE A 97 5.29 7.17 -7.23
N ALA A 98 4.17 6.50 -7.59
CA ALA A 98 3.79 6.33 -8.99
C ALA A 98 3.56 7.68 -9.70
N GLN A 99 3.01 8.68 -9.01
CA GLN A 99 2.86 10.03 -9.53
C GLN A 99 4.17 10.77 -9.70
N ALA A 100 5.11 10.65 -8.75
CA ALA A 100 6.45 11.20 -8.86
C ALA A 100 7.16 10.64 -10.10
N LEU A 101 7.10 9.32 -10.30
CA LEU A 101 7.63 8.69 -11.52
C LEU A 101 6.95 9.20 -12.78
N ALA A 102 5.63 9.38 -12.77
CA ALA A 102 4.89 9.88 -13.93
C ALA A 102 5.24 11.34 -14.25
N ARG A 103 5.51 12.18 -13.25
CA ARG A 103 6.04 13.54 -13.43
C ARG A 103 7.43 13.50 -14.07
N ARG A 104 8.30 12.60 -13.61
CA ARG A 104 9.68 12.49 -14.07
C ARG A 104 9.84 11.91 -15.48
N TYR A 105 9.08 10.86 -15.81
CA TYR A 105 9.27 10.10 -17.05
C TYR A 105 8.12 10.23 -18.06
N GLY A 106 7.01 10.86 -17.69
CA GLY A 106 5.76 10.90 -18.47
C GLY A 106 4.84 9.73 -18.15
N GLN A 107 3.54 10.00 -18.00
CA GLN A 107 2.53 9.01 -17.61
C GLN A 107 2.47 7.79 -18.56
N GLU A 108 2.71 8.01 -19.85
CA GLU A 108 2.74 6.96 -20.87
C GLU A 108 3.93 6.01 -20.72
N ASN A 109 5.04 6.47 -20.13
CA ASN A 109 6.27 5.70 -19.94
C ASN A 109 6.36 5.02 -18.58
N VAL A 110 5.38 5.25 -17.69
CA VAL A 110 5.28 4.60 -16.38
C VAL A 110 4.16 3.57 -16.37
N LYS A 111 4.42 2.42 -15.75
CA LYS A 111 3.39 1.40 -15.48
C LYS A 111 3.43 1.03 -14.01
N ALA A 112 2.27 1.05 -13.36
CA ALA A 112 2.16 0.67 -11.96
C ALA A 112 1.10 -0.41 -11.78
N LEU A 113 1.46 -1.52 -11.13
CA LEU A 113 0.54 -2.56 -10.71
C LEU A 113 0.45 -2.59 -9.20
N ARG A 114 -0.76 -2.88 -8.71
CA ARG A 114 -1.03 -3.18 -7.31
C ARG A 114 -1.71 -4.52 -7.21
N SER A 115 -1.34 -5.27 -6.19
CA SER A 115 -2.13 -6.41 -5.73
C SER A 115 -2.23 -6.37 -4.22
N THR A 116 -3.39 -6.76 -3.70
CA THR A 116 -3.65 -6.80 -2.26
C THR A 116 -3.70 -8.24 -1.81
N ARG A 117 -2.75 -8.65 -0.95
CA ARG A 117 -2.65 -10.01 -0.39
C ARG A 117 -2.54 -11.12 -1.45
N ASP A 118 -2.08 -10.81 -2.66
CA ASP A 118 -1.98 -11.75 -3.78
C ASP A 118 -0.74 -11.41 -4.62
N LEU A 119 0.41 -11.87 -4.14
CA LEU A 119 1.70 -11.67 -4.81
C LEU A 119 1.73 -12.26 -6.25
N PRO A 120 1.22 -13.49 -6.50
CA PRO A 120 1.15 -14.07 -7.85
C PRO A 120 0.49 -13.16 -8.89
N ALA A 121 -0.63 -12.53 -8.52
CA ALA A 121 -1.39 -11.68 -9.44
C ALA A 121 -0.57 -10.51 -10.03
N LEU A 122 0.44 -10.00 -9.32
CA LEU A 122 1.34 -8.97 -9.87
C LEU A 122 2.07 -9.50 -11.11
N PHE A 123 2.71 -10.66 -10.99
CA PHE A 123 3.53 -11.26 -12.04
C PHE A 123 2.70 -11.81 -13.18
N GLU A 124 1.57 -12.47 -12.89
CA GLU A 124 0.65 -13.00 -13.92
C GLU A 124 0.06 -11.89 -14.80
N ASN A 125 -0.08 -10.68 -14.26
CA ASN A 125 -0.59 -9.52 -14.99
C ASN A 125 0.51 -8.63 -15.58
N MET A 126 1.80 -8.91 -15.33
CA MET A 126 2.89 -8.17 -15.97
C MET A 126 2.84 -8.32 -17.50
N ASP A 127 2.56 -9.51 -18.03
CA ASP A 127 2.50 -9.72 -19.49
C ASP A 127 1.45 -8.83 -20.16
N LYS A 128 0.35 -8.56 -19.46
CA LYS A 128 -0.73 -7.68 -19.94
C LYS A 128 -0.28 -6.22 -20.00
N LEU A 129 0.72 -5.83 -19.20
CA LEU A 129 1.35 -4.51 -19.33
C LEU A 129 2.14 -4.42 -20.63
N PHE A 130 3.00 -5.39 -20.92
CA PHE A 130 3.93 -5.30 -22.05
C PHE A 130 3.27 -5.54 -23.42
N LYS A 131 2.29 -6.45 -23.51
CA LYS A 131 1.59 -6.77 -24.78
C LYS A 131 0.85 -5.59 -25.42
N ARG A 132 0.56 -4.53 -24.66
CA ARG A 132 -0.23 -3.40 -25.14
C ARG A 132 0.62 -2.29 -25.80
N PHE A 133 1.94 -2.32 -25.67
CA PHE A 133 2.80 -1.21 -26.10
C PHE A 133 3.79 -1.62 -27.18
N ARG A 134 4.02 -0.70 -28.14
CA ARG A 134 5.06 -0.85 -29.17
C ARG A 134 6.48 -0.78 -28.61
N LYS A 135 6.66 -0.17 -27.43
CA LYS A 135 7.96 0.01 -26.74
C LYS A 135 7.80 -0.31 -25.25
N PRO A 136 8.82 -0.90 -24.59
CA PRO A 136 8.78 -1.12 -23.15
C PRO A 136 8.71 0.22 -22.40
N PRO A 137 8.06 0.27 -21.22
CA PRO A 137 8.02 1.46 -20.38
C PRO A 137 9.42 1.82 -19.86
N LYS A 138 9.63 3.09 -19.53
CA LYS A 138 10.87 3.56 -18.88
C LYS A 138 10.90 3.18 -17.40
N ALA A 139 9.76 3.19 -16.72
CA ALA A 139 9.66 2.82 -15.32
C ALA A 139 8.47 1.90 -15.02
N VAL A 140 8.70 0.90 -14.18
CA VAL A 140 7.69 -0.03 -13.67
C VAL A 140 7.64 0.05 -12.15
N LEU A 141 6.45 0.20 -11.58
CA LEU A 141 6.21 0.13 -10.14
C LEU A 141 5.34 -1.09 -9.82
N LEU A 142 5.80 -1.94 -8.91
CA LEU A 142 5.04 -3.09 -8.43
C LEU A 142 4.75 -2.92 -6.95
N PHE A 143 3.46 -2.80 -6.60
CA PHE A 143 3.02 -2.63 -5.23
C PHE A 143 2.32 -3.87 -4.69
N ALA A 144 2.98 -4.57 -3.77
CA ALA A 144 2.41 -5.67 -2.99
C ALA A 144 1.84 -5.12 -1.69
N ASP A 145 0.52 -4.88 -1.68
CA ASP A 145 -0.20 -4.39 -0.52
C ASP A 145 -0.49 -5.54 0.46
N ASP A 146 -0.09 -5.37 1.72
CA ASP A 146 -0.15 -6.40 2.77
C ASP A 146 0.64 -7.68 2.40
N MET A 147 1.94 -7.50 2.14
CA MET A 147 2.88 -8.60 1.82
C MET A 147 2.93 -9.64 2.95
N THR A 148 2.79 -9.22 4.21
CA THR A 148 2.73 -10.12 5.37
C THR A 148 1.63 -11.18 5.23
N LYS A 149 0.42 -10.80 4.79
CA LYS A 149 -0.64 -11.78 4.53
C LYS A 149 -0.51 -12.46 3.18
N ALA A 150 0.02 -11.78 2.16
CA ALA A 150 0.26 -12.37 0.84
C ALA A 150 1.14 -13.62 0.95
N LEU A 151 2.27 -13.52 1.66
CA LEU A 151 3.20 -14.64 1.83
C LEU A 151 2.57 -15.79 2.65
N LYS A 152 1.76 -15.49 3.67
CA LYS A 152 1.06 -16.51 4.46
C LYS A 152 0.03 -17.30 3.65
N LYS A 153 -0.57 -16.70 2.61
CA LYS A 153 -1.51 -17.40 1.71
C LYS A 153 -0.81 -18.37 0.75
N LEU A 154 0.50 -18.23 0.55
CA LEU A 154 1.27 -19.08 -0.36
C LEU A 154 1.63 -20.41 0.31
N SER A 155 0.65 -21.31 0.40
CA SER A 155 0.83 -22.68 0.91
C SER A 155 0.97 -23.71 -0.22
N GLY A 156 1.66 -24.82 0.08
CA GLY A 156 1.88 -25.93 -0.84
C GLY A 156 3.11 -25.76 -1.73
N THR A 157 3.17 -26.58 -2.78
CA THR A 157 4.32 -26.68 -3.68
C THR A 157 3.92 -26.42 -5.13
N VAL A 158 4.90 -26.02 -5.94
CA VAL A 158 4.81 -25.87 -7.40
C VAL A 158 5.94 -26.68 -8.01
N VAL A 159 5.65 -27.33 -9.14
CA VAL A 159 6.65 -28.04 -9.92
C VAL A 159 7.33 -27.04 -10.86
N VAL A 160 8.63 -26.88 -10.72
CA VAL A 160 9.46 -25.98 -11.50
C VAL A 160 10.48 -26.81 -12.27
N LYS A 161 10.79 -26.44 -13.52
CA LYS A 161 11.90 -27.04 -14.26
C LYS A 161 13.19 -26.33 -13.88
N ASP A 162 14.19 -27.09 -13.47
CA ASP A 162 15.53 -26.57 -13.22
C ASP A 162 16.28 -26.29 -14.55
N SER A 163 17.50 -25.75 -14.42
CA SER A 163 18.39 -25.44 -15.55
C SER A 163 18.75 -26.67 -16.40
N ASN A 164 18.66 -27.88 -15.82
CA ASN A 164 18.91 -29.15 -16.49
C ASN A 164 17.63 -29.77 -17.08
N GLY A 165 16.50 -29.07 -16.98
CA GLY A 165 15.19 -29.52 -17.46
C GLY A 165 14.49 -30.53 -16.54
N GLN A 166 15.06 -30.86 -15.38
CA GLN A 166 14.45 -31.77 -14.41
C GLN A 166 13.36 -31.04 -13.60
N LEU A 167 12.31 -31.79 -13.26
CA LEU A 167 11.19 -31.26 -12.48
C LEU A 167 11.53 -31.32 -10.99
N GLN A 168 11.65 -30.15 -10.36
CA GLN A 168 11.83 -30.01 -8.92
C GLN A 168 10.56 -29.44 -8.28
N LYS A 169 10.22 -29.94 -7.09
CA LYS A 169 9.12 -29.39 -6.29
C LYS A 169 9.67 -28.28 -5.39
N MET A 170 9.18 -27.06 -5.58
CA MET A 170 9.54 -25.89 -4.78
C MET A 170 8.34 -25.46 -3.95
N ARG A 171 8.55 -24.90 -2.74
CA ARG A 171 7.44 -24.30 -1.99
C ARG A 171 6.94 -23.07 -2.75
N LYS A 172 5.62 -22.82 -2.74
CA LYS A 172 5.04 -21.65 -3.42
C LYS A 172 5.65 -20.33 -2.95
N ILE A 173 5.87 -20.21 -1.64
CA ILE A 173 6.46 -19.01 -1.05
C ILE A 173 7.86 -18.73 -1.63
N ASP A 174 8.73 -19.74 -1.67
CA ASP A 174 10.08 -19.59 -2.20
C ASP A 174 10.04 -19.26 -3.69
N TYR A 175 9.17 -19.91 -4.46
CA TYR A 175 9.02 -19.65 -5.90
C TYR A 175 8.64 -18.19 -6.21
N TRP A 176 7.70 -17.62 -5.46
CA TRP A 176 7.25 -16.25 -5.70
C TRP A 176 8.20 -15.21 -5.11
N LEU A 177 8.90 -15.52 -4.01
CA LEU A 177 9.97 -14.68 -3.49
C LEU A 177 11.17 -14.65 -4.44
N ASP A 178 11.56 -15.80 -5.01
CA ASP A 178 12.63 -15.86 -6.03
C ASP A 178 12.29 -14.97 -7.24
N LYS A 179 11.04 -15.00 -7.72
CA LYS A 179 10.58 -14.07 -8.77
C LYS A 179 10.56 -12.60 -8.35
N TRP A 180 10.28 -12.32 -7.08
CA TRP A 180 10.33 -10.98 -6.52
C TRP A 180 11.80 -10.48 -6.53
N TYR A 181 12.74 -11.27 -6.05
CA TYR A 181 14.16 -10.89 -6.06
C TYR A 181 14.78 -10.87 -7.48
N ASP A 182 14.36 -11.76 -8.38
CA ASP A 182 14.76 -11.77 -9.81
C ASP A 182 13.86 -10.88 -10.69
N ILE A 183 13.32 -9.77 -10.17
CA ILE A 183 12.42 -8.92 -10.98
C ILE A 183 13.10 -8.40 -12.25
N ARG A 184 14.41 -8.16 -12.19
CA ARG A 184 15.19 -7.67 -13.32
C ARG A 184 15.23 -8.72 -14.42
N GLY A 185 15.44 -10.00 -14.07
CA GLY A 185 15.36 -11.11 -15.01
C GLY A 185 13.96 -11.31 -15.57
N GLU A 186 12.92 -11.20 -14.73
CA GLU A 186 11.52 -11.30 -15.16
C GLU A 186 11.13 -10.19 -16.15
N LEU A 187 11.57 -8.95 -15.94
CA LEU A 187 11.36 -7.84 -16.88
C LEU A 187 12.19 -7.98 -18.16
N PHE A 188 13.42 -8.48 -18.04
CA PHE A 188 14.30 -8.74 -19.18
C PHE A 188 13.72 -9.79 -20.13
N LYS A 189 13.18 -10.89 -19.60
CA LYS A 189 12.44 -11.92 -20.37
C LYS A 189 11.26 -11.33 -21.16
N ARG A 190 10.73 -10.17 -20.73
CA ARG A 190 9.60 -9.46 -21.35
C ARG A 190 10.03 -8.31 -22.26
N GLY A 191 11.33 -8.19 -22.55
CA GLY A 191 11.88 -7.24 -23.51
C GLY A 191 12.27 -5.88 -22.92
N MET A 192 12.14 -5.67 -21.61
CA MET A 192 12.69 -4.47 -20.95
C MET A 192 14.18 -4.71 -20.66
N ARG A 193 15.08 -4.08 -21.41
CA ARG A 193 16.53 -4.23 -21.22
C ARG A 193 17.16 -3.13 -20.36
N GLN A 194 16.49 -1.99 -20.27
CA GLN A 194 16.93 -0.82 -19.53
C GLN A 194 15.72 -0.10 -18.95
N GLY A 195 15.96 0.72 -17.94
CA GLY A 195 14.93 1.51 -17.29
C GLY A 195 14.96 1.35 -15.77
N LEU A 196 13.83 1.61 -15.14
CA LEU A 196 13.67 1.58 -13.69
C LEU A 196 12.60 0.57 -13.28
N VAL A 197 12.88 -0.24 -12.26
CA VAL A 197 11.87 -1.00 -11.54
C VAL A 197 11.89 -0.60 -10.07
N ILE A 198 10.75 -0.16 -9.55
CA ILE A 198 10.53 0.09 -8.14
C ILE A 198 9.58 -0.98 -7.61
N MET A 199 10.05 -1.73 -6.63
CA MET A 199 9.26 -2.70 -5.92
C MET A 199 8.87 -2.14 -4.57
N VAL A 200 7.58 -2.19 -4.25
CA VAL A 200 7.04 -1.63 -3.02
C VAL A 200 6.32 -2.74 -2.25
N ALA A 201 6.86 -3.11 -1.09
CA ALA A 201 6.22 -4.05 -0.17
C ALA A 201 5.59 -3.29 1.00
N ALA A 202 4.26 -3.36 1.15
CA ALA A 202 3.60 -2.84 2.33
C ALA A 202 3.50 -3.90 3.43
N LEU A 203 3.96 -3.54 4.63
CA LEU A 203 3.95 -4.40 5.81
C LEU A 203 3.07 -3.80 6.91
N HIS A 204 2.24 -4.65 7.52
CA HIS A 204 1.49 -4.29 8.75
C HIS A 204 2.25 -4.62 10.02
N ARG A 205 3.10 -5.65 9.98
CA ARG A 205 4.02 -6.02 11.04
C ARG A 205 5.40 -6.09 10.43
N PHE A 206 6.35 -5.37 10.99
CA PHE A 206 7.69 -5.29 10.41
C PHE A 206 8.34 -6.67 10.46
N TYR A 207 8.39 -7.33 11.62
CA TYR A 207 8.89 -8.71 11.75
C TYR A 207 7.95 -9.78 11.18
N GLY A 208 6.73 -9.42 10.75
CA GLY A 208 5.88 -10.33 10.00
C GLY A 208 6.28 -10.47 8.53
N GLY A 209 7.12 -9.58 8.02
CA GLY A 209 7.69 -9.69 6.68
C GLY A 209 8.85 -10.68 6.63
N ASP A 210 9.13 -11.17 5.43
CA ASP A 210 10.31 -11.98 5.15
C ASP A 210 11.60 -11.25 5.57
N ILE A 211 12.62 -12.00 6.01
CA ILE A 211 13.84 -11.40 6.54
C ILE A 211 14.67 -10.74 5.44
N ASP A 212 14.73 -11.36 4.27
CA ASP A 212 15.54 -10.89 3.16
C ASP A 212 14.93 -9.61 2.56
N LEU A 213 13.59 -9.54 2.50
CA LEU A 213 12.87 -8.32 2.10
C LEU A 213 13.32 -7.11 2.92
N ARG A 214 13.48 -7.31 4.24
CA ARG A 214 13.82 -6.24 5.19
C ARG A 214 15.29 -5.88 5.20
N ALA A 215 16.15 -6.86 4.93
CA ALA A 215 17.59 -6.66 4.89
C ALA A 215 18.01 -5.92 3.61
N ASP A 216 17.33 -6.20 2.49
CA ASP A 216 17.68 -5.67 1.16
C ASP A 216 16.81 -4.48 0.73
N ALA A 217 16.23 -3.74 1.68
CA ALA A 217 15.46 -2.54 1.37
C ALA A 217 16.39 -1.33 1.14
N ASP A 218 16.28 -0.67 -0.01
CA ASP A 218 16.98 0.58 -0.29
C ASP A 218 16.36 1.77 0.44
N LEU A 219 15.04 1.71 0.66
CA LEU A 219 14.27 2.74 1.35
C LEU A 219 13.20 2.09 2.23
N LEU A 220 13.25 2.42 3.53
CA LEU A 220 12.19 2.11 4.48
C LEU A 220 11.38 3.38 4.73
N LEU A 221 10.08 3.32 4.45
CA LEU A 221 9.10 4.36 4.73
C LEU A 221 8.20 3.93 5.88
N VAL A 222 8.11 4.73 6.93
CA VAL A 222 7.35 4.41 8.15
C VAL A 222 6.24 5.42 8.34
N ARG A 223 5.00 4.94 8.33
CA ARG A 223 3.80 5.75 8.63
C ARG A 223 3.36 5.65 10.08
N SER A 224 3.64 4.53 10.74
CA SER A 224 3.24 4.25 12.12
C SER A 224 3.96 3.01 12.61
N THR A 225 4.45 3.01 13.84
CA THR A 225 4.98 1.81 14.50
C THR A 225 3.98 1.15 15.44
N GLY A 226 2.83 1.80 15.62
CA GLY A 226 1.75 1.26 16.41
C GLY A 226 1.89 1.54 17.91
N THR A 227 2.05 0.50 18.72
CA THR A 227 2.17 0.67 20.17
C THR A 227 3.67 0.76 20.53
N PRO A 228 4.11 1.83 21.23
CA PRO A 228 5.50 1.94 21.69
C PRO A 228 5.94 0.75 22.54
N GLY A 229 7.25 0.46 22.56
CA GLY A 229 7.82 -0.64 23.34
C GLY A 229 7.61 -2.03 22.75
N THR A 230 6.78 -2.16 21.71
CA THR A 230 6.64 -3.42 20.97
C THR A 230 7.92 -3.73 20.18
N PHE A 231 8.13 -5.01 19.86
CA PHE A 231 9.32 -5.46 19.15
C PHE A 231 9.51 -4.77 17.78
N ASP A 232 8.43 -4.59 17.02
CA ASP A 232 8.43 -3.84 15.76
C ASP A 232 8.84 -2.37 16.00
N ALA A 233 8.26 -1.71 17.01
CA ALA A 233 8.55 -0.32 17.34
C ALA A 233 10.02 -0.12 17.74
N ASN A 234 10.55 -0.98 18.62
CA ASN A 234 11.94 -0.88 19.09
C ASN A 234 12.95 -1.08 17.95
N LYS A 235 12.66 -1.98 17.01
CA LYS A 235 13.55 -2.19 15.85
C LYS A 235 13.51 -1.01 14.90
N VAL A 236 12.32 -0.49 14.61
CA VAL A 236 12.15 0.67 13.73
C VAL A 236 12.75 1.93 14.35
N GLU A 237 12.64 2.11 15.67
CA GLU A 237 13.33 3.18 16.41
C GLU A 237 14.85 3.09 16.23
N ARG A 238 15.45 1.89 16.33
CA ARG A 238 16.89 1.70 16.08
C ARG A 238 17.29 2.02 14.63
N MET A 239 16.42 1.76 13.66
CA MET A 239 16.70 2.04 12.25
C MET A 239 16.57 3.53 11.91
N LEU A 240 15.54 4.20 12.45
CA LEU A 240 15.30 5.63 12.22
C LEU A 240 16.26 6.52 13.02
N GLY A 241 16.67 6.05 14.19
CA GLY A 241 17.26 6.86 15.24
C GLY A 241 16.17 7.51 16.11
N PRO A 242 16.47 7.79 17.39
CA PRO A 242 15.46 8.26 18.35
C PRO A 242 14.81 9.57 17.91
N VAL A 243 15.57 10.53 17.38
CA VAL A 243 15.02 11.84 17.02
C VAL A 243 13.97 11.73 15.90
N VAL A 244 14.29 11.02 14.82
CA VAL A 244 13.36 10.84 13.68
C VAL A 244 12.15 10.01 14.12
N TYR A 245 12.38 8.98 14.94
CA TYR A 245 11.32 8.15 15.49
C TYR A 245 10.32 8.96 16.32
N TYR A 246 10.78 9.77 17.28
CA TYR A 246 9.89 10.58 18.12
C TYR A 246 9.20 11.69 17.33
N ALA A 247 9.87 12.28 16.33
CA ALA A 247 9.23 13.25 15.44
C ALA A 247 8.08 12.63 14.64
N MET A 248 8.27 11.45 14.05
CA MET A 248 7.19 10.72 13.38
C MET A 248 6.07 10.34 14.35
N ARG A 249 6.41 9.89 15.57
CA ARG A 249 5.42 9.54 16.61
C ARG A 249 4.55 10.73 17.00
N GLN A 250 5.10 11.94 17.03
CA GLN A 250 4.33 13.15 17.28
C GLN A 250 3.21 13.30 16.24
N HIS A 251 3.53 13.16 14.95
CA HIS A 251 2.53 13.20 13.87
C HIS A 251 1.53 12.03 13.93
N GLU A 252 1.94 10.84 14.38
CA GLU A 252 1.02 9.70 14.59
C GLU A 252 0.00 10.01 15.71
N VAL A 253 0.41 10.70 16.77
CA VAL A 253 -0.49 11.14 17.84
C VAL A 253 -1.38 12.29 17.36
N ASP A 254 -0.82 13.27 16.67
CA ASP A 254 -1.58 14.41 16.14
C ASP A 254 -2.60 13.96 15.09
N ALA A 255 -2.33 12.86 14.37
CA ALA A 255 -3.26 12.21 13.46
C ALA A 255 -4.54 11.67 14.10
N LEU A 256 -4.56 11.46 15.43
CA LEU A 256 -5.77 11.14 16.16
C LEU A 256 -6.73 12.32 16.24
N ARG A 257 -6.20 13.56 16.14
CA ARG A 257 -6.98 14.81 16.17
C ARG A 257 -7.26 15.32 14.75
N ASP A 258 -6.24 15.34 13.89
CA ASP A 258 -6.35 15.72 12.47
C ASP A 258 -5.76 14.64 11.57
N ARG A 259 -6.62 13.91 10.84
CA ARG A 259 -6.18 12.88 9.89
C ARG A 259 -5.21 13.36 8.82
N LYS A 260 -5.11 14.67 8.54
CA LYS A 260 -4.11 15.20 7.60
C LYS A 260 -2.67 14.97 8.06
N GLU A 261 -2.44 14.79 9.36
CA GLU A 261 -1.12 14.48 9.91
C GLU A 261 -0.63 13.08 9.52
N LEU A 262 -1.52 12.17 9.09
CA LEU A 262 -1.11 10.90 8.46
C LEU A 262 -0.28 11.11 7.19
N ALA A 263 -0.26 12.31 6.61
CA ALA A 263 0.59 12.66 5.47
C ALA A 263 2.09 12.65 5.82
N TRP A 264 2.47 12.80 7.08
CA TRP A 264 3.86 12.70 7.50
C TRP A 264 4.35 11.24 7.48
N THR A 265 5.57 11.05 7.00
CA THR A 265 6.22 9.74 6.84
C THR A 265 7.65 9.88 7.31
N ALA A 266 8.11 8.96 8.14
CA ALA A 266 9.53 8.83 8.42
C ALA A 266 10.21 8.01 7.31
N TYR A 267 11.47 8.27 7.02
CA TYR A 267 12.24 7.44 6.11
C TYR A 267 13.60 7.06 6.67
N VAL A 268 14.11 5.92 6.21
CA VAL A 268 15.49 5.49 6.35
C VAL A 268 15.98 5.02 4.97
N ALA A 269 17.08 5.59 4.52
CA ALA A 269 17.81 5.18 3.33
C ALA A 269 19.30 5.10 3.65
N LYS A 270 20.09 4.54 2.72
CA LYS A 270 21.57 4.55 2.81
C LYS A 270 22.14 5.97 2.92
N THR A 271 21.44 6.96 2.36
CA THR A 271 21.85 8.38 2.36
C THR A 271 21.46 9.14 3.63
N GLY A 272 20.60 8.58 4.49
CA GLY A 272 20.19 9.22 5.74
C GLY A 272 18.76 8.84 6.17
N SER A 273 18.31 9.46 7.26
CA SER A 273 16.95 9.33 7.80
C SER A 273 16.33 10.69 8.08
N GLY A 274 15.00 10.74 8.11
CA GLY A 274 14.27 11.99 8.35
C GLY A 274 12.75 11.82 8.31
N VAL A 275 12.04 12.94 8.37
CA VAL A 275 10.58 12.97 8.27
C VAL A 275 10.19 13.92 7.14
N PHE A 276 9.27 13.48 6.30
CA PHE A 276 8.77 14.26 5.17
C PHE A 276 7.25 14.16 5.06
N ARG A 277 6.65 15.11 4.36
CA ARG A 277 5.21 15.15 4.15
C ARG A 277 4.86 14.68 2.74
N VAL A 278 4.09 13.61 2.65
CA VAL A 278 3.49 13.13 1.40
C VAL A 278 1.99 13.34 1.49
N PRO A 279 1.46 14.44 0.93
CA PRO A 279 0.03 14.68 0.91
C PRO A 279 -0.68 13.59 0.11
N ARG A 280 -1.97 13.42 0.38
CA ARG A 280 -2.82 12.56 -0.45
C ARG A 280 -2.80 13.11 -1.88
N PRO A 281 -2.48 12.27 -2.88
CA PRO A 281 -2.52 12.70 -4.27
C PRO A 281 -3.94 13.17 -4.63
N PRO A 282 -4.07 14.18 -5.50
CA PRO A 282 -5.37 14.63 -5.95
C PRO A 282 -6.11 13.45 -6.59
N VAL A 283 -7.41 13.34 -6.30
CA VAL A 283 -8.28 12.29 -6.86
C VAL A 283 -8.44 12.56 -8.35
N THR A 284 -7.52 12.04 -9.15
CA THR A 284 -7.62 12.10 -10.61
C THR A 284 -8.51 10.95 -11.09
N LYS A 285 -9.33 11.19 -12.13
CA LYS A 285 -10.19 10.15 -12.73
C LYS A 285 -9.39 8.99 -13.36
N LYS A 286 -8.07 9.16 -13.53
CA LYS A 286 -7.19 8.21 -14.21
C LYS A 286 -6.14 7.68 -13.24
N TRP A 287 -6.53 6.63 -12.51
CA TRP A 287 -5.63 5.91 -11.63
C TRP A 287 -4.40 5.40 -12.41
N LEU A 288 -3.21 5.83 -11.99
CA LEU A 288 -1.93 5.38 -12.56
C LEU A 288 -1.62 3.93 -12.19
N MET A 289 -1.98 3.53 -10.97
CA MET A 289 -1.74 2.21 -10.42
C MET A 289 -2.98 1.34 -10.60
N ARG A 290 -2.81 0.24 -11.34
CA ARG A 290 -3.89 -0.70 -11.68
C ARG A 290 -3.93 -1.83 -10.65
N ASN A 291 -5.09 -2.06 -10.03
CA ASN A 291 -5.31 -3.25 -9.21
C ASN A 291 -5.48 -4.49 -10.11
N VAL A 292 -4.76 -5.57 -9.79
CA VAL A 292 -4.74 -6.82 -10.57
C VAL A 292 -5.12 -8.07 -9.76
N GLY A 293 -5.39 -7.95 -8.45
CA GLY A 293 -5.83 -9.04 -7.58
C GLY A 293 -7.34 -9.31 -7.61
N SER A 294 -7.79 -10.36 -6.88
CA SER A 294 -9.20 -10.78 -6.83
C SER A 294 -10.14 -9.65 -6.39
N SER A 295 -11.31 -9.58 -7.04
CA SER A 295 -12.29 -8.50 -6.93
C SER A 295 -12.90 -8.32 -5.54
N GLU A 296 -12.82 -9.34 -4.68
CA GLU A 296 -13.24 -9.29 -3.26
C GLU A 296 -12.51 -8.19 -2.46
N SER A 297 -11.34 -7.75 -2.93
CA SER A 297 -10.57 -6.65 -2.32
C SER A 297 -11.03 -5.24 -2.69
N SER A 298 -11.95 -5.10 -3.65
CA SER A 298 -12.41 -3.80 -4.14
C SER A 298 -13.46 -3.16 -3.22
N GLU A 299 -14.25 -3.99 -2.54
CA GLU A 299 -15.37 -3.55 -1.69
C GLU A 299 -14.91 -3.07 -0.31
N GLU A 300 -13.82 -3.62 0.27
CA GLU A 300 -13.26 -3.14 1.56
C GLU A 300 -12.73 -1.69 1.51
N THR A 301 -12.53 -1.11 0.31
CA THR A 301 -12.09 0.29 0.14
C THR A 301 -13.24 1.25 -0.13
N ALA A 302 -14.45 0.74 -0.37
CA ALA A 302 -15.67 1.52 -0.58
C ALA A 302 -16.42 1.68 0.75
N VAL A 303 -15.73 2.14 1.80
CA VAL A 303 -16.44 2.68 2.97
C VAL A 303 -17.01 4.03 2.54
N GLU A 304 -18.34 4.10 2.47
CA GLU A 304 -19.14 5.26 2.10
C GLU A 304 -18.58 6.55 2.71
N LEU A 305 -18.19 7.47 1.82
CA LEU A 305 -18.27 8.90 2.11
C LEU A 305 -19.76 9.24 2.19
N VAL A 306 -20.37 9.04 3.36
CA VAL A 306 -21.59 9.77 3.71
C VAL A 306 -21.13 11.20 3.96
N GLU A 307 -21.22 12.04 2.94
CA GLU A 307 -21.13 13.48 3.13
C GLU A 307 -22.25 13.88 4.10
N PRO A 308 -21.97 14.70 5.14
CA PRO A 308 -23.02 15.21 6.00
C PRO A 308 -23.94 16.09 5.14
N ASN A 309 -25.13 15.55 4.85
CA ASN A 309 -26.22 16.29 4.24
C ASN A 309 -26.41 17.60 5.01
N LYS A 310 -26.18 18.73 4.34
CA LYS A 310 -26.65 20.05 4.78
C LYS A 310 -28.17 19.95 4.96
N LYS A 311 -28.64 19.85 6.19
CA LYS A 311 -30.05 20.13 6.51
C LYS A 311 -30.15 21.57 6.96
N SER A 312 -30.74 22.37 6.07
CA SER A 312 -31.43 23.62 6.37
C SER A 312 -32.59 23.37 7.35
N GLU A 313 -32.90 24.41 8.11
CA GLU A 313 -33.93 24.46 9.14
C GLU A 313 -35.38 24.37 8.59
N LEU A 314 -36.29 24.08 9.53
CA LEU A 314 -37.75 24.35 9.58
C LEU A 314 -38.72 23.44 8.80
N SER A 315 -39.41 22.56 9.53
CA SER A 315 -40.83 22.74 9.90
C SER A 315 -41.39 21.54 10.69
N GLU A 316 -42.38 21.81 11.53
CA GLU A 316 -42.91 20.96 12.58
C GLU A 316 -43.88 19.84 12.14
N ALA A 317 -43.93 18.82 13.00
CA ALA A 317 -45.07 17.99 13.42
C ALA A 317 -46.10 17.43 12.41
N SER A 318 -46.20 16.10 12.32
CA SER A 318 -47.41 15.37 12.75
C SER A 318 -47.19 13.85 12.93
N LYS A 319 -48.21 13.21 13.49
CA LYS A 319 -48.28 11.93 14.24
C LYS A 319 -48.23 10.65 13.39
N LYS A 320 -47.76 9.57 14.05
CA LYS A 320 -48.19 8.15 14.06
C LYS A 320 -48.93 7.59 12.83
N SER A 321 -48.42 6.49 12.27
CA SER A 321 -49.00 5.13 12.42
C SER A 321 -48.25 4.09 11.58
N ALA A 322 -48.17 2.88 12.14
CA ALA A 322 -47.66 1.67 11.51
C ALA A 322 -48.51 1.21 10.31
N VAL A 323 -47.85 0.75 9.25
CA VAL A 323 -48.36 -0.27 8.30
C VAL A 323 -47.15 -0.98 7.69
N GLU A 324 -47.11 -2.31 7.82
CA GLU A 324 -46.22 -3.21 7.09
C GLU A 324 -46.41 -3.03 5.57
N GLY A 325 -45.34 -2.65 4.89
CA GLY A 325 -45.29 -2.52 3.44
C GLY A 325 -44.24 -3.45 2.86
N GLU A 326 -44.72 -4.56 2.31
CA GLU A 326 -44.02 -5.53 1.48
C GLU A 326 -43.18 -4.84 0.38
N LEU A 327 -41.85 -4.87 0.51
CA LEU A 327 -40.93 -4.34 -0.51
C LEU A 327 -40.84 -5.33 -1.67
N THR A 328 -41.72 -5.13 -2.66
CA THR A 328 -41.57 -5.64 -4.01
C THR A 328 -40.30 -5.06 -4.62
N ILE A 329 -39.26 -5.89 -4.72
CA ILE A 329 -38.04 -5.59 -5.46
C ILE A 329 -38.42 -5.49 -6.94
N GLN A 330 -38.51 -4.27 -7.48
CA GLN A 330 -38.47 -4.06 -8.93
C GLN A 330 -37.06 -4.37 -9.43
N PRO A 331 -36.85 -5.37 -10.30
CA PRO A 331 -35.56 -5.53 -10.96
C PRO A 331 -35.38 -4.37 -11.95
N ARG A 332 -34.46 -3.45 -11.64
CA ARG A 332 -33.92 -2.51 -12.64
C ARG A 332 -33.39 -3.34 -13.81
N PRO A 333 -33.78 -3.07 -15.07
CA PRO A 333 -33.25 -3.82 -16.20
C PRO A 333 -31.75 -3.57 -16.29
N HIS A 334 -30.99 -4.64 -16.15
CA HIS A 334 -29.56 -4.69 -16.39
C HIS A 334 -29.29 -4.19 -17.82
N ARG A 335 -28.75 -2.98 -17.96
CA ARG A 335 -28.27 -2.43 -19.23
C ARG A 335 -26.99 -3.18 -19.63
N GLY A 336 -27.17 -4.41 -20.12
CA GLY A 336 -26.12 -5.28 -20.60
C GLY A 336 -25.38 -4.66 -21.79
N ARG A 337 -24.15 -5.15 -22.02
CA ARG A 337 -23.22 -4.74 -23.10
C ARG A 337 -23.82 -4.70 -24.52
N TRP A 338 -25.03 -5.22 -24.72
CA TRP A 338 -25.78 -5.16 -25.98
C TRP A 338 -26.26 -3.74 -26.35
N GLY A 339 -26.57 -2.87 -25.39
CA GLY A 339 -27.08 -1.53 -25.68
C GLY A 339 -26.10 -0.63 -26.43
N ARG A 340 -24.78 -0.79 -26.22
CA ARG A 340 -23.77 -0.01 -26.93
C ARG A 340 -23.61 -0.41 -28.40
N ARG A 341 -23.86 -1.68 -28.75
CA ARG A 341 -23.77 -2.14 -30.13
C ARG A 341 -24.97 -1.68 -30.96
N PHE A 342 -26.15 -1.61 -30.34
CA PHE A 342 -27.35 -1.08 -31.00
C PHE A 342 -27.22 0.42 -31.33
N ILE A 343 -26.68 1.23 -30.41
CA ILE A 343 -26.50 2.68 -30.64
C ILE A 343 -25.50 2.96 -31.77
N ILE A 344 -24.44 2.14 -31.90
CA ILE A 344 -23.45 2.31 -32.98
C ILE A 344 -24.07 1.89 -34.32
N ALA A 345 -24.84 0.80 -34.35
CA ALA A 345 -25.48 0.34 -35.58
C ALA A 345 -26.53 1.34 -36.11
N THR A 346 -27.34 1.93 -35.23
CA THR A 346 -28.32 2.95 -35.63
C THR A 346 -27.63 4.24 -36.09
N ALA A 347 -26.54 4.65 -35.44
CA ALA A 347 -25.78 5.83 -35.89
C ALA A 347 -25.17 5.64 -37.29
N VAL A 348 -24.63 4.45 -37.59
CA VAL A 348 -24.07 4.14 -38.93
C VAL A 348 -25.16 4.11 -40.01
N LEU A 349 -26.33 3.55 -39.70
CA LEU A 349 -27.47 3.53 -40.64
C LEU A 349 -27.99 4.93 -40.96
N VAL A 350 -28.07 5.82 -39.96
CA VAL A 350 -28.48 7.22 -40.18
C VAL A 350 -27.46 7.95 -41.06
N ILE A 351 -26.16 7.75 -40.86
CA ILE A 351 -25.12 8.36 -41.70
C ILE A 351 -25.19 7.85 -43.14
N LEU A 352 -25.41 6.56 -43.34
CA LEU A 352 -25.56 5.99 -44.69
C LEU A 352 -26.84 6.47 -45.38
N TYR A 353 -27.94 6.61 -44.64
CA TYR A 353 -29.19 7.15 -45.17
C TYR A 353 -29.04 8.61 -45.60
N LEU A 354 -28.41 9.44 -44.76
CA LEU A 354 -28.13 10.84 -45.10
C LEU A 354 -27.13 10.96 -46.27
N ALA A 355 -26.12 10.09 -46.34
CA ALA A 355 -25.22 10.06 -47.49
C ALA A 355 -25.97 9.71 -48.79
N TRP A 356 -26.87 8.74 -48.75
CA TRP A 356 -27.71 8.40 -49.90
C TRP A 356 -28.64 9.55 -50.30
N GLU A 357 -29.32 10.17 -49.34
CA GLU A 357 -30.31 11.21 -49.61
C GLU A 357 -29.68 12.51 -50.15
N TYR A 358 -28.50 12.89 -49.66
CA TYR A 358 -27.89 14.18 -49.99
C TYR A 358 -26.75 14.10 -51.01
N ILE A 359 -26.02 12.99 -51.10
CA ILE A 359 -24.87 12.87 -52.03
C ILE A 359 -25.31 12.26 -53.37
N TRP A 360 -26.29 11.35 -53.36
CA TRP A 360 -26.79 10.71 -54.59
C TRP A 360 -27.39 11.69 -55.61
N PRO A 361 -28.14 12.75 -55.22
CA PRO A 361 -28.65 13.73 -56.16
C PRO A 361 -27.57 14.63 -56.78
N LEU A 362 -26.40 14.74 -56.16
CA LEU A 362 -25.27 15.53 -56.68
C LEU A 362 -24.41 14.75 -57.68
N LEU A 363 -24.60 13.42 -57.76
CA LEU A 363 -23.89 12.53 -58.67
C LEU A 363 -24.71 12.16 -59.92
N ARG A 364 -25.93 12.69 -60.03
CA ARG A 364 -26.76 12.72 -61.25
C ARG A 364 -26.72 14.11 -61.84
#